data_AF-A0A1G2YST5-F1
#
_entry.id   AF-A0A1G2YST5-F1
#
_cell.length_a   1.000
_cell.length_b   1.000
_cell.length_c   1.000
_cell.angle_alpha   90.00
_cell.angle_beta   90.00
_cell.angle_gamma   90.00
#
_symmetry.space_group_name_H-M   'P 1'
#
loop_
_entity.id
_entity.type
_entity.pdbx_description
1 polymer ?
#
loop_
_entity_poly.entity_id
_entity_poly.type
_entity_poly.pdbx_seq_one_letter_code
_entity_poly.pdbx_strand_id
1 'polypeptide(L)' 'MDSEKVFERVAISIASLDRNAVEHRIKKFKGSFKFDFTDDYLAGLTIDRLRHILFAAISTKLKRKVAR' A
#
# COMPACT_ATOMS: atom_id res chain seq x y z
N MET A 1 21.08 5.00 -3.22
CA MET A 1 19.83 4.84 -3.98
C MET A 1 18.95 6.03 -3.62
N ASP A 2 18.50 6.82 -4.60
CA ASP A 2 17.61 7.96 -4.35
C ASP A 2 16.26 7.45 -3.81
N SER A 3 16.09 7.51 -2.49
CA SER A 3 14.86 7.07 -1.82
C SER A 3 13.62 7.74 -2.41
N GLU A 4 13.72 9.00 -2.84
CA GLU A 4 12.65 9.74 -3.52
C GLU A 4 12.19 9.06 -4.81
N LYS A 5 13.12 8.67 -5.70
CA LYS A 5 12.80 7.95 -6.94
C LYS A 5 12.18 6.57 -6.69
N VAL A 6 12.43 5.97 -5.53
CA VAL A 6 11.79 4.71 -5.12
C VAL A 6 10.35 4.97 -4.66
N PHE A 7 10.12 5.98 -3.82
CA PHE A 7 8.77 6.36 -3.38
C PHE A 7 7.88 6.79 -4.54
N GLU A 8 8.41 7.58 -5.46
CA GLU A 8 7.69 8.03 -6.66
C GLU A 8 7.26 6.84 -7.53
N ARG A 9 8.18 5.91 -7.82
CA ARG A 9 7.84 4.69 -8.58
C ARG A 9 6.77 3.84 -7.88
N VAL A 10 6.81 3.76 -6.56
CA VAL A 10 5.79 3.05 -5.78
C VAL A 10 4.44 3.78 -5.88
N ALA A 11 4.42 5.11 -5.78
CA ALA A 11 3.20 5.90 -5.91
C ALA A 11 2.55 5.68 -7.29
N ILE A 12 3.33 5.80 -8.37
CA ILE A 12 2.85 5.58 -9.75
C ILE A 12 2.32 4.14 -9.90
N SER A 13 3.08 3.14 -9.41
CA SER A 13 2.65 1.74 -9.51
C SER A 13 1.38 1.43 -8.72
N ILE A 14 1.07 2.17 -7.65
CA ILE A 14 -0.16 1.97 -6.88
C ILE A 14 -1.33 2.72 -7.53
N ALA A 15 -1.07 3.91 -8.07
CA ALA A 15 -2.07 4.71 -8.78
C ALA A 15 -2.66 3.98 -10.00
N SER A 16 -1.85 3.15 -10.68
CA SER A 16 -2.31 2.36 -11.83
C SER A 16 -3.08 1.08 -11.48
N LEU A 17 -3.17 0.71 -10.20
CA LEU A 17 -3.90 -0.50 -9.80
C LEU A 17 -5.41 -0.29 -9.83
N ASP A 18 -6.13 -1.29 -10.30
CA ASP A 18 -7.57 -1.40 -10.13
C ASP A 18 -7.94 -1.79 -8.68
N ARG A 19 -9.23 -1.70 -8.38
CA ARG A 19 -9.74 -1.97 -7.03
C ARG A 19 -9.37 -3.36 -6.53
N ASN A 20 -9.60 -4.39 -7.34
CA ASN A 20 -9.38 -5.80 -6.96
C ASN A 20 -7.90 -6.05 -6.65
N ALA A 21 -7.00 -5.49 -7.46
CA ALA A 21 -5.56 -5.61 -7.26
C ALA A 21 -5.11 -4.90 -5.97
N VAL A 22 -5.67 -3.72 -5.66
CA VAL A 22 -5.37 -3.00 -4.42
C VAL A 22 -5.87 -3.80 -3.21
N GLU A 23 -7.12 -4.24 -3.21
CA GLU A 23 -7.70 -5.02 -2.10
C GLU A 23 -6.91 -6.32 -1.87
N HIS A 24 -6.57 -7.05 -2.95
CA HIS A 24 -5.75 -8.24 -2.85
C HIS A 24 -4.38 -7.96 -2.21
N ARG A 25 -3.71 -6.88 -2.64
CA ARG A 25 -2.42 -6.47 -2.07
C ARG A 25 -2.52 -6.05 -0.62
N ILE A 26 -3.59 -5.35 -0.23
CA ILE A 26 -3.87 -4.98 1.17
C ILE A 26 -4.04 -6.24 2.02
N LYS A 27 -4.91 -7.18 1.61
CA LYS A 27 -5.17 -8.43 2.35
C LYS A 27 -3.95 -9.34 2.46
N LYS A 28 -3.05 -9.30 1.46
CA LYS A 28 -1.80 -10.09 1.43
C LYS A 28 -0.58 -9.31 1.92
N PHE A 29 -0.75 -8.09 2.46
CA PHE A 29 0.37 -7.25 2.84
C PHE A 29 1.17 -7.86 4.00
N LYS A 30 2.44 -8.21 3.72
CA LYS A 30 3.40 -8.73 4.72
C LYS A 30 4.15 -7.58 5.38
N GLY A 31 3.47 -6.87 6.28
CA GLY A 31 4.03 -5.84 7.15
C GLY A 31 4.46 -6.39 8.52
N SER A 32 5.02 -5.52 9.37
CA SER A 32 5.26 -5.87 10.78
C SER A 32 3.97 -5.97 11.60
N PHE A 33 2.88 -5.45 11.06
CA PHE A 33 1.53 -5.61 11.56
C PHE A 33 0.68 -6.12 10.41
N LYS A 34 -0.15 -7.14 10.66
CA LYS A 34 -1.07 -7.68 9.66
C LYS A 34 -2.22 -6.71 9.50
N PHE A 35 -2.61 -6.42 8.26
CA PHE A 35 -3.86 -5.74 8.02
C PHE A 35 -5.03 -6.70 8.26
N ASP A 36 -5.74 -6.43 9.34
CA ASP A 36 -7.02 -7.02 9.72
C ASP A 36 -8.13 -6.12 9.16
N PHE A 37 -8.24 -6.07 7.83
CA PHE A 37 -9.38 -5.43 7.18
C PHE A 37 -10.36 -6.52 6.75
N THR A 38 -11.63 -6.32 7.08
CA THR A 38 -12.73 -7.14 6.57
C THR A 38 -13.03 -6.78 5.12
N ASP A 39 -13.65 -7.71 4.39
CA ASP A 39 -14.08 -7.46 3.02
C ASP A 39 -15.11 -6.32 2.95
N ASP A 40 -16.05 -6.27 3.91
CA ASP A 40 -17.05 -5.20 4.00
C ASP A 40 -16.41 -3.81 4.22
N TYR A 41 -15.37 -3.75 5.07
CA TYR A 41 -14.65 -2.50 5.29
C TYR A 41 -13.97 -2.03 4.01
N LEU A 42 -13.28 -2.93 3.30
CA LEU A 42 -12.60 -2.58 2.05
C LEU A 42 -13.62 -2.17 0.96
N ALA A 43 -14.73 -2.89 0.84
CA ALA A 43 -15.81 -2.59 -0.10
C ALA A 43 -16.43 -1.21 0.11
N GLY A 44 -16.55 -0.77 1.37
CA GLY A 44 -17.06 0.56 1.73
C GLY A 44 -16.13 1.74 1.41
N LEU A 45 -14.86 1.49 1.07
CA LEU A 45 -13.89 2.55 0.77
C LEU A 45 -13.88 2.93 -0.72
N THR A 46 -13.49 4.17 -0.99
CA THR A 46 -13.16 4.59 -2.37
C THR A 46 -11.84 3.96 -2.80
N ILE A 47 -11.66 3.79 -4.11
CA ILE A 47 -10.42 3.24 -4.67
C ILE A 47 -9.18 4.07 -4.27
N ASP A 48 -9.32 5.39 -4.18
CA ASP A 48 -8.20 6.26 -3.78
C ASP A 48 -7.84 6.07 -2.30
N ARG A 49 -8.82 5.86 -1.41
CA ARG A 49 -8.53 5.50 -0.02
C ARG A 49 -7.79 4.17 0.07
N LEU A 50 -8.21 3.16 -0.70
CA LEU A 50 -7.52 1.87 -0.75
C LEU A 50 -6.06 2.05 -1.23
N ARG A 51 -5.84 2.82 -2.29
CA ARG A 51 -4.50 3.14 -2.81
C ARG A 51 -3.65 3.86 -1.76
N HIS A 52 -4.21 4.85 -1.05
CA HIS A 52 -3.51 5.56 0.01
C HIS A 52 -3.14 4.65 1.19
N ILE A 53 -4.03 3.76 1.62
CA ILE A 53 -3.74 2.75 2.66
C ILE A 53 -2.55 1.89 2.23
N LEU A 54 -2.59 1.35 1.01
CA LEU A 54 -1.52 0.51 0.48
C LEU A 54 -0.19 1.28 0.34
N PHE A 55 -0.23 2.53 -0.12
CA PHE A 55 0.94 3.38 -0.23
C PHE A 55 1.56 3.68 1.14
N ALA A 56 0.76 4.05 2.14
CA ALA A 56 1.24 4.31 3.49
C ALA A 56 1.90 3.05 4.10
N ALA A 57 1.32 1.88 3.86
CA ALA A 57 1.85 0.59 4.31
C ALA A 57 3.25 0.31 3.73
N ILE A 58 3.37 0.40 2.40
CA ILE A 58 4.62 0.13 1.68
C ILE A 58 5.66 1.18 2.05
N SER A 59 5.28 2.46 2.07
CA SER A 59 6.19 3.56 2.40
C SER A 59 6.76 3.44 3.81
N THR A 60 5.93 3.07 4.78
CA THR A 60 6.38 2.81 6.16
C THR A 60 7.35 1.62 6.25
N LYS A 61 7.13 0.58 5.44
CA LYS A 61 8.04 -0.58 5.35
C LYS A 61 9.37 -0.20 4.69
N LEU A 62 9.34 0.61 3.63
CA LEU A 62 10.51 1.08 2.92
C LEU A 62 11.37 1.99 3.80
N LYS A 63 10.78 2.97 4.50
CA LYS A 63 11.49 3.82 5.45
C LYS A 63 12.26 3.00 6.49
N ARG A 64 11.65 1.95 7.04
CA ARG A 64 12.31 1.05 8.00
C ARG A 64 13.44 0.22 7.40
N LYS A 65 13.41 -0.08 6.10
CA LYS A 65 14.50 -0.79 5.42
C LYS A 65 15.67 0.13 5.11
N VAL A 66 15.41 1.41 4.82
CA VAL A 66 16.45 2.42 4.55
C VAL A 66 17.13 2.90 5.84
N ALA A 67 16.42 2.91 6.96
CA ALA A 67 16.95 3.31 8.27
C ALA A 67 17.74 2.20 9.01
N ARG A 68 17.86 1.00 8.43
CA ARG A 68 18.67 -0.11 8.94
C ARG A 68 19.91 -0.27 8.07
#